data_AF-A0A7X6T6E1-F1
#
_entry.id   AF-A0A7X6T6E1-F1
#
_cell.length_a   1.000
_cell.length_b   1.000
_cell.length_c   1.000
_cell.angle_alpha   90.00
_cell.angle_beta   90.00
_cell.angle_gamma   90.00
#
_symmetry.space_group_name_H-M   'P 1'
#
loop_
_entity.id
_entity.type
_entity.pdbx_description
1 polymer ?
#
loop_
_entity_poly.entity_id
_entity_poly.type
_entity_poly.pdbx_seq_one_letter_code
_entity_poly.pdbx_strand_id
1 'polypeptide(L)'
;RCLLNNAKFKDWECTEELMAKTKDGNALYMHCLPADITGVSCEEGEVAASVFDRYRVPLYKEASYKPYVIAAMIMLAKFKDPAAKLHEILKAKRKRVN
;
A
#
# COMPACT_ATOMS: atom_id res chain seq x y z
N ARG A 1 1.97 -0.71 29.64
CA ARG A 1 0.67 0.01 29.78
C ARG A 1 -0.07 0.14 28.45
N CYS A 2 0.60 0.47 27.34
CA CYS A 2 -0.06 0.62 26.02
C CYS A 2 -0.61 -0.69 25.44
N LEU A 3 0.13 -1.81 25.50
CA LEU A 3 -0.36 -3.11 24.99
C LEU A 3 -1.65 -3.59 25.70
N LEU A 4 -1.72 -3.41 27.02
CA LEU A 4 -2.92 -3.71 27.82
C LEU A 4 -4.11 -2.82 27.46
N ASN A 5 -3.86 -1.61 26.93
CA ASN A 5 -4.91 -0.75 26.43
C ASN A 5 -5.38 -1.22 25.05
N ASN A 6 -4.46 -1.55 24.14
CA ASN A 6 -4.78 -2.06 22.81
C ASN A 6 -5.61 -3.35 22.89
N ALA A 7 -5.30 -4.24 23.84
CA ALA A 7 -6.04 -5.48 24.05
C ALA A 7 -7.53 -5.29 24.42
N LYS A 8 -7.98 -4.07 24.74
CA LYS A 8 -9.39 -3.75 24.98
C LYS A 8 -10.18 -3.46 23.71
N PHE A 9 -9.49 -3.28 22.58
CA PHE A 9 -10.05 -2.82 21.31
C PHE A 9 -9.71 -3.79 20.16
N LYS A 10 -9.67 -5.09 20.45
CA LYS A 10 -9.37 -6.13 19.45
C LYS A 10 -10.48 -6.30 18.41
N ASP A 11 -11.67 -5.76 18.69
CA ASP A 11 -12.79 -5.66 17.76
C ASP A 11 -12.55 -4.65 16.62
N TRP A 12 -11.44 -3.89 16.66
CA TRP A 12 -11.04 -2.96 15.61
C TRP A 12 -10.29 -3.67 14.49
N GLU A 13 -10.98 -4.63 13.86
CA GLU A 13 -10.50 -5.42 12.73
C GLU A 13 -11.29 -5.09 11.47
N CYS A 14 -10.62 -4.98 10.32
CA CYS A 14 -11.29 -4.87 9.03
C CYS A 14 -11.85 -6.24 8.59
N THR A 15 -13.11 -6.50 8.94
CA THR A 15 -13.83 -7.75 8.64
C THR A 15 -14.73 -7.63 7.41
N GLU A 16 -15.22 -8.76 6.90
CA GLU A 16 -16.22 -8.79 5.82
C GLU A 16 -17.52 -8.05 6.19
N GLU A 17 -17.93 -8.11 7.46
CA GLU A 17 -19.12 -7.41 7.95
C GLU A 17 -18.96 -5.89 7.89
N LEU A 18 -17.75 -5.38 8.16
CA LEU A 18 -17.44 -3.96 7.98
C LEU A 18 -17.33 -3.59 6.51
N MET A 19 -16.70 -4.44 5.69
CA MET A 19 -16.60 -4.22 4.24
C MET A 19 -17.98 -4.16 3.57
N ALA A 20 -18.94 -4.98 4.00
CA ALA A 20 -20.32 -4.96 3.50
C ALA A 20 -21.06 -3.64 3.78
N LYS A 21 -20.66 -2.90 4.82
CA LYS A 21 -21.23 -1.58 5.17
C LYS A 21 -20.61 -0.43 4.36
N THR A 22 -19.56 -0.70 3.58
CA THR A 22 -18.94 0.30 2.72
C THR A 22 -19.80 0.60 1.48
N LYS A 23 -19.42 1.63 0.73
CA LYS A 23 -20.09 1.97 -0.53
C LYS A 23 -20.10 0.74 -1.45
N ASP A 24 -21.30 0.30 -1.80
CA ASP A 24 -21.58 -0.86 -2.65
C ASP A 24 -20.95 -2.19 -2.13
N GLY A 25 -20.59 -2.24 -0.83
CA GLY A 25 -20.02 -3.41 -0.16
C GLY A 25 -18.60 -3.80 -0.59
N ASN A 26 -17.93 -2.96 -1.39
CA ASN A 26 -16.69 -3.31 -2.07
C ASN A 26 -15.70 -2.13 -2.15
N ALA A 27 -15.67 -1.27 -1.12
CA ALA A 27 -14.68 -0.20 -1.07
C ALA A 27 -13.25 -0.75 -1.23
N LEU A 28 -12.40 0.03 -1.89
CA LEU A 28 -11.01 -0.32 -2.09
C LEU A 28 -10.29 -0.35 -0.74
N TYR A 29 -9.95 -1.55 -0.27
CA TYR A 29 -9.11 -1.73 0.90
C TYR A 29 -7.66 -1.33 0.56
N MET A 30 -7.07 -0.49 1.40
CA MET A 30 -5.69 0.00 1.28
C MET A 30 -4.92 -0.27 2.57
N HIS A 31 -3.65 -0.65 2.44
CA HIS A 31 -2.75 -0.90 3.56
C HIS A 31 -1.29 -0.87 3.08
N CYS A 32 -0.39 -0.25 3.85
CA CYS A 32 0.97 0.04 3.41
C CYS A 32 1.93 -1.17 3.40
N LEU A 33 1.52 -2.28 4.03
CA LEU A 33 2.24 -3.54 4.22
C LEU A 33 3.48 -3.45 5.18
N PRO A 34 3.78 -4.52 5.93
CA PRO A 34 2.94 -5.71 6.13
C PRO A 34 1.68 -5.36 6.93
N ALA A 35 0.59 -6.11 6.72
CA ALA A 35 -0.59 -6.05 7.57
C ALA A 35 -0.55 -7.19 8.58
N ASP A 36 -1.11 -6.99 9.76
CA ASP A 36 -1.34 -8.06 10.73
C ASP A 36 -2.64 -8.80 10.36
N ILE A 37 -2.51 -9.98 9.74
CA ILE A 37 -3.63 -10.75 9.19
C ILE A 37 -4.07 -11.81 10.21
N THR A 38 -5.31 -11.68 10.66
CA THR A 38 -5.95 -12.61 11.60
C THR A 38 -5.94 -14.04 11.07
N GLY A 39 -5.43 -14.97 11.88
CA GLY A 39 -5.31 -16.39 11.55
C GLY A 39 -4.17 -16.75 10.58
N VAL A 40 -3.36 -15.78 10.14
CA VAL A 40 -2.23 -16.00 9.23
C VAL A 40 -0.90 -15.54 9.84
N SER A 41 -0.76 -14.24 10.11
CA SER A 41 0.48 -13.70 10.71
C SER A 41 0.37 -13.52 12.23
N CYS A 42 -0.84 -13.43 12.76
CA CYS A 42 -1.15 -13.36 14.20
C CYS A 42 -2.51 -14.00 14.50
N GLU A 43 -2.79 -14.27 15.78
CA GLU A 43 -4.08 -14.84 16.22
C GLU A 43 -5.25 -13.87 15.98
N GLU A 44 -5.09 -12.60 16.37
CA GLU A 44 -6.02 -11.49 16.15
C GLU A 44 -5.24 -10.30 15.59
N GLY A 45 -5.72 -9.71 14.50
CA GLY A 45 -4.98 -8.71 13.73
C GLY A 45 -5.83 -7.52 13.26
N GLU A 46 -5.31 -6.81 12.27
CA GLU A 46 -5.89 -5.59 11.69
C GLU A 46 -6.95 -5.91 10.61
N VAL A 47 -6.85 -7.08 9.96
CA VAL A 47 -7.69 -7.44 8.81
C VAL A 47 -7.92 -8.95 8.71
N ALA A 48 -9.14 -9.32 8.34
CA ALA A 48 -9.50 -10.72 8.08
C ALA A 48 -8.79 -11.24 6.81
N ALA A 49 -8.35 -12.51 6.83
CA ALA A 49 -7.64 -13.12 5.72
C ALA A 49 -8.38 -13.03 4.38
N SER A 50 -9.70 -13.22 4.36
CA SER A 50 -10.52 -13.12 3.14
C SER A 50 -10.57 -11.71 2.55
N VAL A 51 -10.62 -10.68 3.40
CA VAL A 51 -10.59 -9.28 2.98
C VAL A 51 -9.23 -8.98 2.38
N PHE A 52 -8.14 -9.35 3.07
CA PHE A 52 -6.78 -9.13 2.59
C PHE A 52 -6.55 -9.83 1.23
N ASP A 53 -6.91 -11.10 1.11
CA ASP A 53 -6.69 -11.89 -0.10
C ASP A 53 -7.46 -11.34 -1.31
N ARG A 54 -8.69 -10.86 -1.10
CA ARG A 54 -9.50 -10.21 -2.15
C ARG A 54 -8.83 -8.95 -2.71
N TYR A 55 -8.12 -8.20 -1.87
CA TYR A 55 -7.45 -6.94 -2.26
C TYR A 55 -5.93 -7.05 -2.42
N ARG A 56 -5.35 -8.27 -2.36
CA ARG A 56 -3.91 -8.49 -2.42
C ARG A 56 -3.23 -7.88 -3.66
N VAL A 57 -3.84 -8.02 -4.83
CA VAL A 57 -3.32 -7.42 -6.08
C VAL A 57 -3.34 -5.89 -6.01
N PRO A 58 -4.46 -5.22 -5.65
CA PRO A 58 -4.48 -3.79 -5.36
C PRO A 58 -3.43 -3.33 -4.34
N LEU A 59 -3.25 -4.03 -3.21
CA LEU A 59 -2.26 -3.69 -2.19
C LEU A 59 -0.83 -3.75 -2.71
N TYR A 60 -0.50 -4.78 -3.49
CA TYR A 60 0.84 -4.88 -4.09
C TYR A 60 1.06 -3.82 -5.15
N LYS A 61 -0.01 -3.46 -5.88
CA LYS A 61 0.05 -2.36 -6.83
C LYS A 61 0.22 -1.01 -6.12
N GLU A 62 -0.48 -0.77 -5.01
CA GLU A 62 -0.32 0.40 -4.12
C GLU A 62 1.15 0.55 -3.68
N ALA A 63 1.73 -0.51 -3.11
CA ALA A 63 3.12 -0.49 -2.65
C ALA A 63 4.13 -0.22 -3.78
N SER A 64 3.81 -0.65 -5.02
CA SER A 64 4.67 -0.45 -6.19
C SER A 64 4.91 1.02 -6.56
N TYR A 65 4.07 1.96 -6.09
CA TYR A 65 4.23 3.38 -6.37
C TYR A 65 5.30 4.04 -5.50
N LYS A 66 5.57 3.53 -4.30
CA LYS A 66 6.51 4.15 -3.32
C LYS A 66 7.90 4.41 -3.90
N PRO A 67 8.55 3.48 -4.64
CA PRO A 67 9.84 3.75 -5.27
C PRO A 67 9.81 4.92 -6.26
N TYR A 68 8.74 5.04 -7.06
CA TYR A 68 8.61 6.11 -8.05
C TYR A 68 8.35 7.47 -7.41
N VAL A 69 7.57 7.51 -6.33
CA VAL A 69 7.32 8.76 -5.58
C VAL A 69 8.62 9.29 -4.97
N ILE A 70 9.44 8.42 -4.36
CA ILE A 70 10.76 8.81 -3.82
C ILE A 70 11.68 9.30 -4.94
N ALA A 71 11.71 8.60 -6.08
CA ALA A 71 12.49 9.03 -7.24
C ALA A 71 12.04 10.40 -7.77
N ALA A 72 10.73 10.66 -7.82
CA ALA A 72 10.20 11.95 -8.23
C ALA A 72 10.61 13.08 -7.26
N MET A 73 10.55 12.83 -5.94
CA MET A 73 11.02 13.77 -4.92
C MET A 73 12.49 14.13 -5.13
N ILE A 74 13.35 13.13 -5.34
CA ILE A 74 14.79 13.35 -5.62
C ILE A 74 14.96 14.15 -6.92
N MET A 75 14.20 13.81 -7.98
CA MET A 75 14.31 14.46 -9.29
C MET A 75 13.94 15.95 -9.22
N LEU A 76 12.84 16.27 -8.54
CA LEU A 76 12.38 17.64 -8.31
C LEU A 76 13.39 18.45 -7.48
N ALA A 77 14.08 17.81 -6.53
CA ALA A 77 15.08 18.47 -5.69
C ALA A 77 16.44 18.67 -6.39
N LYS A 78 16.78 17.86 -7.40
CA LYS A 78 18.11 17.85 -8.03
C LYS A 78 18.18 18.54 -9.39
N PHE A 79 17.06 18.70 -10.09
CA PHE A 79 17.03 19.30 -11.42
C PHE A 79 16.12 20.52 -11.45
N LYS A 80 16.65 21.66 -11.91
CA LYS A 80 15.88 22.89 -12.09
C LYS A 80 14.72 22.71 -13.07
N ASP A 81 14.92 21.91 -14.12
CA ASP A 81 13.90 21.53 -15.09
C ASP A 81 13.84 20.00 -15.24
N PRO A 82 13.04 19.31 -14.40
CA PRO A 82 12.88 17.87 -14.45
C PRO A 82 12.25 17.36 -15.75
N ALA A 83 11.38 18.14 -16.38
CA ALA A 83 10.69 17.75 -17.61
C ALA A 83 11.68 17.67 -18.78
N ALA A 84 12.54 18.68 -18.94
CA ALA A 84 13.61 18.65 -19.93
C ALA A 84 14.55 17.46 -19.72
N LYS A 85 14.91 17.16 -18.46
CA LYS A 85 15.75 16.01 -18.12
C LYS A 85 15.09 14.67 -18.49
N LEU A 86 13.78 14.51 -18.25
CA LEU A 86 13.04 13.31 -18.66
C LEU A 86 13.02 13.16 -20.18
N HIS A 87 12.82 14.25 -20.94
CA HIS A 87 12.87 14.21 -22.40
C HIS A 87 14.24 13.81 -22.94
N GLU A 88 15.32 14.27 -22.30
CA GLU A 88 16.70 13.87 -22.65
C GLU A 88 16.90 12.36 -22.46
N ILE A 89 16.49 11.82 -21.31
CA ILE A 89 16.60 10.38 -20.99
C ILE A 89 15.78 9.54 -22.00
N LEU A 90 14.57 9.99 -22.31
CA LEU A 90 13.70 9.32 -23.28
C LEU A 90 14.32 9.29 -24.69
N LYS A 91 14.92 10.40 -25.14
CA LYS A 91 15.60 10.48 -26.45
C LYS A 91 16.83 9.57 -26.50
N ALA A 92 17.59 9.48 -25.41
CA ALA A 92 18.78 8.63 -25.34
C ALA A 92 18.47 7.12 -25.44
N LYS A 93 17.23 6.70 -25.12
CA LYS A 93 16.73 5.31 -25.26
C LYS A 93 17.69 4.24 -24.74
N ARG A 94 18.40 4.52 -23.64
CA ARG A 94 19.36 3.57 -23.05
C ARG A 94 18.60 2.39 -22.48
N LYS A 95 18.94 1.17 -22.92
CA LYS A 95 18.34 -0.06 -22.40
C LYS A 95 18.70 -0.24 -20.93
N ARG A 96 17.71 -0.59 -20.10
CA ARG A 96 17.91 -0.90 -18.67
C ARG A 96 18.63 -2.24 -18.47
N VAL A 97 18.28 -3.24 -19.28
CA VAL A 97 18.83 -4.60 -19.26
C VAL A 97 19.13 -4.98 -20.72
N ASN A 98 20.27 -5.64 -20.95
CA ASN A 98 20.79 -5.97 -22.28
C ASN A 98 19.91 -6.97 -23.03
#